data_AF-A0A953G3M5-F1
#
_entry.id   AF-A0A953G3M5-F1
#
_cell.length_a   1.000
_cell.length_b   1.000
_cell.length_c   1.000
_cell.angle_alpha   90.00
_cell.angle_beta   90.00
_cell.angle_gamma   90.00
#
_symmetry.space_group_name_H-M   'P 1'
#
loop_
_entity.id
_entity.type
_entity.pdbx_description
1 polymer ?
#
loop_
_entity_poly.entity_id
_entity_poly.type
_entity_poly.pdbx_seq_one_letter_code
_entity_poly.pdbx_strand_id
1 'polypeptide(L)'
;MTFRCKMAVVIVGFLILGLAGCGSSRQAGIPNDVTLQEQSTIPPDTLGKHASIVFDSSAYHFGKVIEGQAYETTIYFTNQGPGDLVIELVTACECTKLDYTRLPVRVGKRSPIHIRYNSSGKEGPQIVDVDIIANTDPIVSSTKFYIDVVKKN
;
A
#
# COMPACT_ATOMS: atom_id res chain seq x y z
N MET A 1 15.75 -4.34 -27.78
CA MET A 1 16.19 -5.68 -27.34
C MET A 1 15.18 -6.68 -27.91
N THR A 2 15.46 -7.18 -29.11
CA THR A 2 14.51 -7.92 -29.96
C THR A 2 14.58 -9.41 -29.69
N PHE A 3 13.40 -10.01 -29.44
CA PHE A 3 13.16 -11.44 -29.29
C PHE A 3 13.71 -12.24 -30.48
N ARG A 4 14.41 -13.36 -30.20
CA ARG A 4 14.72 -14.40 -31.19
C ARG A 4 14.22 -15.75 -30.67
N CYS A 5 13.03 -16.14 -31.11
CA CYS A 5 12.58 -17.53 -31.12
C CYS A 5 13.53 -18.36 -31.99
N LYS A 6 14.10 -19.43 -31.45
CA LYS A 6 14.68 -20.52 -32.24
C LYS A 6 13.71 -21.70 -32.17
N MET A 7 12.96 -21.87 -33.25
CA MET A 7 12.30 -23.12 -33.59
C MET A 7 13.37 -24.16 -33.93
N ALA A 8 13.36 -25.31 -33.25
CA ALA A 8 14.11 -26.49 -33.68
C ALA A 8 13.12 -27.66 -33.75
N VAL A 9 12.67 -27.91 -34.97
CA VAL A 9 11.94 -29.10 -35.41
C VAL A 9 12.92 -30.28 -35.42
N VAL A 10 12.61 -31.36 -34.71
CA VAL A 10 13.24 -32.66 -34.93
C VAL A 10 12.14 -33.72 -34.95
N ILE A 11 11.79 -34.16 -36.16
CA ILE A 11 10.91 -35.30 -36.41
C ILE A 11 11.84 -36.45 -36.84
N VAL A 12 11.88 -37.52 -36.06
CA VAL A 12 12.34 -38.84 -36.53
C VAL A 12 11.33 -39.85 -36.05
N GLY A 13 10.60 -40.43 -37.01
CA GLY A 13 9.57 -41.43 -36.77
C GLY A 13 10.16 -42.78 -36.39
N PHE A 14 9.41 -43.54 -35.59
CA PHE A 14 9.55 -44.98 -35.50
C PHE A 14 8.16 -45.62 -35.56
N LEU A 15 8.00 -46.44 -36.59
CA LEU A 15 6.84 -47.21 -36.97
C LEU A 15 6.86 -48.54 -36.19
N ILE A 16 5.90 -48.79 -35.31
CA ILE A 16 5.64 -50.15 -34.79
C ILE A 16 4.13 -50.39 -34.71
N LEU A 17 3.73 -51.37 -35.52
CA LEU A 17 2.41 -51.93 -35.71
C LEU A 17 2.16 -52.97 -34.61
N GLY A 18 1.06 -52.86 -33.87
CA GLY A 18 0.63 -53.86 -32.87
C GLY A 18 -0.88 -53.84 -32.69
N LEU A 19 -1.54 -54.92 -33.13
CA LEU A 19 -2.98 -55.19 -33.00
C LEU A 19 -3.27 -55.87 -31.65
N ALA A 20 -4.33 -55.43 -30.95
CA ALA A 20 -5.41 -56.25 -30.35
C ALA A 20 -6.06 -55.57 -29.13
N GLY A 21 -7.40 -55.48 -29.14
CA GLY A 21 -8.22 -55.37 -27.91
C GLY A 21 -9.31 -54.29 -27.95
N CYS A 22 -10.56 -54.71 -28.20
CA CYS A 22 -11.78 -53.90 -28.00
C CYS A 22 -12.48 -54.36 -26.72
N GLY A 23 -12.87 -53.42 -25.85
CA GLY A 23 -13.65 -53.67 -24.64
C GLY A 23 -14.11 -52.37 -24.00
N SER A 24 -15.35 -51.99 -24.25
CA SER A 24 -16.03 -50.83 -23.64
C SER A 24 -16.33 -51.08 -22.16
N SER A 25 -15.91 -50.16 -21.29
CA SER A 25 -16.75 -49.77 -20.14
C SER A 25 -16.35 -48.38 -19.63
N ARG A 26 -17.39 -47.59 -19.34
CA ARG A 26 -17.35 -46.17 -18.99
C ARG A 26 -16.75 -45.98 -17.60
N GLN A 27 -16.00 -44.91 -17.39
CA GLN A 27 -16.15 -44.09 -16.18
C GLN A 27 -15.60 -42.69 -16.43
N ALA A 28 -16.41 -41.70 -16.11
CA ALA A 28 -16.13 -40.28 -16.20
C ALA A 28 -15.01 -39.85 -15.24
N GLY A 29 -14.26 -38.83 -15.64
CA GLY A 29 -13.34 -38.09 -14.78
C GLY A 29 -12.53 -37.12 -15.64
N ILE A 30 -12.77 -35.83 -15.48
CA ILE A 30 -11.96 -34.75 -16.04
C ILE A 30 -10.89 -34.44 -14.98
N PRO A 31 -9.62 -34.81 -15.13
CA PRO A 31 -8.55 -34.15 -14.41
C PRO A 31 -8.16 -32.92 -15.22
N ASN A 32 -8.63 -31.75 -14.81
CA ASN A 32 -8.10 -30.49 -15.31
C ASN A 32 -6.65 -30.38 -14.82
N ASP A 33 -5.73 -30.62 -15.74
CA ASP A 33 -4.33 -30.25 -15.67
C ASP A 33 -4.21 -28.75 -15.34
N VAL A 34 -3.76 -28.43 -14.13
CA VAL A 34 -3.49 -27.06 -13.72
C VAL A 34 -2.18 -26.64 -14.38
N THR A 35 -2.30 -26.04 -15.56
CA THR A 35 -1.21 -25.28 -16.18
C THR A 35 -0.83 -24.12 -15.26
N LEU A 36 0.42 -24.13 -14.76
CA LEU A 36 1.05 -22.99 -14.10
C LEU A 36 1.16 -21.84 -15.10
N GLN A 37 0.14 -20.99 -15.14
CA GLN A 37 0.24 -19.65 -15.71
C GLN A 37 0.57 -18.67 -14.59
N GLU A 38 1.65 -17.93 -14.82
CA GLU A 38 2.27 -16.93 -13.97
C GLU A 38 1.28 -15.78 -13.66
N GLN A 39 0.38 -16.02 -12.72
CA GLN A 39 -0.57 -15.05 -12.22
C GLN A 39 0.06 -14.36 -11.02
N SER A 40 0.43 -13.09 -11.22
CA SER A 40 0.82 -12.09 -10.23
C SER A 40 0.72 -12.58 -8.78
N THR A 41 1.86 -12.84 -8.14
CA THR A 41 1.94 -13.19 -6.72
C THR A 41 1.44 -12.02 -5.87
N ILE A 42 0.14 -11.92 -5.68
CA ILE A 42 -0.45 -11.41 -4.45
C ILE A 42 -0.62 -12.66 -3.59
N PRO A 43 0.18 -12.83 -2.51
CA PRO A 43 0.02 -13.96 -1.62
C PRO A 43 -1.42 -14.01 -1.10
N PRO A 44 -2.15 -15.10 -1.28
CA PRO A 44 -3.50 -15.27 -0.74
C PRO A 44 -3.40 -15.60 0.76
N ASP A 45 -2.90 -14.67 1.59
CA ASP A 45 -2.80 -14.91 3.05
C ASP A 45 -2.60 -13.68 3.94
N THR A 46 -2.49 -12.45 3.42
CA THR A 46 -2.20 -11.29 4.30
C THR A 46 -3.33 -10.86 5.24
N LEU A 47 -4.45 -11.59 5.26
CA LEU A 47 -5.52 -11.46 6.24
C LEU A 47 -5.06 -12.05 7.59
N GLY A 48 -4.23 -11.31 8.33
CA GLY A 48 -3.78 -11.74 9.67
C GLY A 48 -2.37 -11.29 10.05
N LYS A 49 -1.61 -10.65 9.15
CA LYS A 49 -0.34 -10.00 9.49
C LYS A 49 -0.59 -8.51 9.64
N HIS A 50 -0.49 -8.00 10.86
CA HIS A 50 -0.75 -6.60 11.17
C HIS A 50 0.17 -5.70 10.34
N ALA A 51 -0.41 -4.80 9.56
CA ALA A 51 0.37 -3.76 8.89
C ALA A 51 1.10 -2.92 9.96
N SER A 52 2.16 -2.21 9.56
CA SER A 52 2.93 -1.37 10.49
C SER A 52 3.25 -0.05 9.82
N ILE A 53 2.87 1.04 10.47
CA ILE A 53 3.10 2.40 9.98
C ILE A 53 4.39 2.92 10.61
N VAL A 54 5.30 3.39 9.76
CA VAL A 54 6.49 4.13 10.19
C VAL A 54 6.48 5.49 9.51
N PHE A 55 6.46 6.56 10.30
CA PHE A 55 6.63 7.92 9.82
C PHE A 55 8.10 8.22 9.56
N ASP A 56 8.38 9.11 8.60
CA ASP A 56 9.75 9.54 8.32
C ASP A 56 10.39 10.32 9.49
N SER A 57 9.57 10.95 10.32
CA SER A 57 9.98 11.60 11.56
C SER A 57 8.93 11.40 12.66
N SER A 58 9.40 11.33 13.90
CA SER A 58 8.54 11.35 15.10
C SER A 58 7.94 12.74 15.36
N ALA A 59 8.60 13.79 14.87
CA ALA A 59 8.18 15.18 15.00
C ALA A 59 8.61 16.01 13.80
N TYR A 60 7.71 16.84 13.27
CA TYR A 60 8.00 17.78 12.19
C TYR A 60 8.00 19.22 12.71
N HIS A 61 8.96 20.03 12.29
CA HIS A 61 9.07 21.44 12.70
C HIS A 61 8.94 22.33 11.47
N PHE A 62 7.87 23.11 11.41
CA PHE A 62 7.47 23.85 10.22
C PHE A 62 7.80 25.35 10.27
N GLY A 63 8.38 25.82 11.37
CA GLY A 63 8.84 27.18 11.53
C GLY A 63 7.71 28.17 11.82
N LYS A 64 7.87 29.41 11.35
CA LYS A 64 6.97 30.52 11.64
C LYS A 64 5.92 30.72 10.54
N VAL A 65 4.67 30.94 10.93
CA VAL A 65 3.55 31.27 10.03
C VAL A 65 2.88 32.54 10.49
N ILE A 66 2.52 33.42 9.56
CA ILE A 66 1.79 34.65 9.87
C ILE A 66 0.33 34.29 10.14
N GLU A 67 -0.23 34.79 11.24
CA GLU A 67 -1.63 34.62 11.60
C GLU A 67 -2.57 34.95 10.43
N GLY A 68 -3.55 34.07 10.21
CA GLY A 68 -4.52 34.19 9.13
C GLY A 68 -4.07 33.58 7.80
N GLN A 69 -2.83 33.11 7.70
CA GLN A 69 -2.35 32.36 6.53
C GLN A 69 -2.60 30.86 6.67
N ALA A 70 -2.88 30.22 5.54
CA ALA A 70 -2.86 28.77 5.46
C ALA A 70 -1.41 28.30 5.25
N TYR A 71 -1.01 27.27 6.00
CA TYR A 71 0.27 26.60 5.82
C TYR A 71 0.03 25.22 5.20
N GLU A 72 0.74 24.91 4.12
CA GLU A 72 0.61 23.64 3.40
C GLU A 72 1.93 22.88 3.42
N THR A 73 1.87 21.59 3.73
CA THR A 73 3.02 20.70 3.78
C THR A 73 2.61 19.28 3.45
N THR A 74 3.59 18.40 3.22
CA THR A 74 3.36 16.98 3.01
C THR A 74 4.29 16.19 3.92
N ILE A 75 3.71 15.31 4.71
CA ILE A 75 4.45 14.30 5.47
C ILE A 75 4.29 12.95 4.79
N TYR A 76 5.13 12.00 5.17
CA TYR A 76 5.10 10.67 4.60
C TYR A 76 5.14 9.61 5.69
N PHE A 77 4.49 8.49 5.39
CA PHE A 77 4.59 7.26 6.17
C PHE A 77 4.84 6.09 5.22
N THR A 78 5.41 5.01 5.75
CA THR A 78 5.72 3.78 5.03
C THR A 78 5.04 2.61 5.71
N ASN A 79 4.41 1.73 4.94
CA ASN A 79 3.97 0.44 5.44
C ASN A 79 5.16 -0.52 5.53
N GLN A 80 5.67 -0.76 6.74
CA GLN A 80 6.75 -1.72 7.00
C GLN A 80 6.24 -3.05 7.57
N GLY A 81 4.91 -3.23 7.64
CA GLY A 81 4.30 -4.47 8.11
C GLY A 81 4.31 -5.56 7.04
N PRO A 82 3.92 -6.79 7.40
CA PRO A 82 3.97 -7.92 6.50
C PRO A 82 2.73 -8.02 5.59
N GLY A 83 1.74 -7.13 5.75
CA GLY A 83 0.50 -7.11 4.98
C GLY A 83 0.10 -5.70 4.52
N ASP A 84 -0.86 -5.65 3.59
CA ASP A 84 -1.37 -4.39 3.05
C ASP A 84 -2.04 -3.56 4.16
N LEU A 85 -1.67 -2.28 4.20
CA LEU A 85 -2.20 -1.32 5.16
C LEU A 85 -3.51 -0.74 4.63
N VAL A 86 -4.57 -0.93 5.39
CA VAL A 86 -5.89 -0.37 5.14
C VAL A 86 -6.15 0.71 6.18
N ILE A 87 -6.25 1.95 5.71
CA ILE A 87 -6.49 3.13 6.55
C ILE A 87 -7.99 3.31 6.71
N GLU A 88 -8.46 3.33 7.96
CA GLU A 88 -9.85 3.61 8.30
C GLU A 88 -10.07 5.13 8.38
N LEU A 89 -9.19 5.82 9.11
CA LEU A 89 -9.29 7.26 9.32
C LEU A 89 -7.92 7.87 9.57
N VAL A 90 -7.66 9.05 8.99
CA VAL A 90 -6.62 9.95 9.46
C VAL A 90 -7.29 11.21 10.01
N THR A 91 -6.92 11.59 11.23
CA THR A 91 -7.51 12.71 11.96
C THR A 91 -6.44 13.64 12.53
N ALA A 92 -6.82 14.90 12.73
CA ALA A 92 -6.01 15.96 13.33
C ALA A 92 -6.91 17.00 14.00
N CYS A 93 -6.34 18.10 14.51
CA CYS A 93 -7.14 19.22 15.00
C CYS A 93 -8.10 19.75 13.92
N GLU A 94 -9.24 20.31 14.35
CA GLU A 94 -10.22 20.99 13.47
C GLU A 94 -9.59 22.06 12.56
N CYS A 95 -8.47 22.64 13.00
CA CYS A 95 -7.68 23.62 12.28
C CYS A 95 -6.90 23.03 11.09
N THR A 96 -6.88 21.72 10.92
CA THR A 96 -6.06 21.02 9.94
C THR A 96 -6.93 20.22 8.99
N LYS A 97 -6.79 20.50 7.70
CA LYS A 97 -7.32 19.65 6.64
C LYS A 97 -6.27 18.66 6.19
N LEU A 98 -6.70 17.43 5.97
CA LEU A 98 -5.84 16.31 5.58
C LEU A 98 -6.34 15.72 4.28
N ASP A 99 -5.41 15.42 3.37
CA ASP A 99 -5.66 14.59 2.20
C ASP A 99 -4.67 13.42 2.18
N TYR A 100 -5.18 12.22 1.94
CA TYR A 100 -4.45 10.97 2.06
C TYR A 100 -5.12 9.87 1.24
N THR A 101 -4.35 8.85 0.84
CA THR A 101 -4.87 7.73 0.07
C THR A 101 -5.99 6.98 0.80
N ARG A 102 -7.06 6.65 0.07
CA ARG A 102 -8.12 5.73 0.53
C ARG A 102 -7.92 4.30 0.01
N LEU A 103 -6.91 4.10 -0.84
CA LEU A 103 -6.53 2.78 -1.34
C LEU A 103 -5.56 2.10 -0.38
N PRO A 104 -5.58 0.75 -0.28
CA PRO A 104 -4.60 0.02 0.52
C PRO A 104 -3.16 0.33 0.13
N VAL A 105 -2.30 0.58 1.12
CA VAL A 105 -0.87 0.84 0.93
C VAL A 105 -0.12 -0.49 1.04
N ARG A 106 0.44 -0.95 -0.08
CA ARG A 106 1.18 -2.21 -0.15
C ARG A 106 2.41 -2.23 0.76
N VAL A 107 2.85 -3.42 1.12
CA VAL A 107 4.09 -3.66 1.87
C VAL A 107 5.28 -2.93 1.23
N GLY A 108 6.05 -2.21 2.06
CA GLY A 108 7.22 -1.42 1.67
C GLY A 108 6.91 -0.15 0.90
N LYS A 109 5.64 0.20 0.68
CA LYS A 109 5.27 1.43 -0.04
C LYS A 109 5.15 2.61 0.93
N ARG A 110 5.69 3.74 0.47
CA ARG A 110 5.60 5.06 1.10
C ARG A 110 4.41 5.82 0.51
N SER A 111 3.63 6.48 1.36
CA SER A 111 2.45 7.25 0.97
C SER A 111 2.49 8.64 1.59
N PRO A 112 2.05 9.69 0.86
CA PRO A 112 1.94 11.04 1.39
C PRO A 112 0.69 11.23 2.25
N ILE A 113 0.76 12.22 3.16
CA ILE A 113 -0.37 12.90 3.77
C ILE A 113 -0.16 14.39 3.53
N HIS A 114 -1.05 14.99 2.74
CA HIS A 114 -1.05 16.42 2.49
C HIS A 114 -1.80 17.11 3.62
N ILE A 115 -1.15 18.11 4.22
CA ILE A 115 -1.63 18.81 5.40
C ILE A 115 -1.81 20.27 5.03
N ARG A 116 -2.99 20.81 5.32
CA ARG A 116 -3.28 22.25 5.25
C ARG A 116 -3.75 22.75 6.61
N TYR A 117 -2.89 23.48 7.30
CA TYR A 117 -3.14 24.07 8.60
C TYR A 117 -3.66 25.51 8.47
N ASN A 118 -4.71 25.84 9.21
CA ASN A 118 -5.29 27.19 9.27
C ASN A 118 -4.85 27.88 10.57
N SER A 119 -4.07 28.96 10.44
CA SER A 119 -3.55 29.74 11.58
C SER A 119 -4.47 30.85 12.07
N SER A 120 -5.64 31.06 11.47
CA SER A 120 -6.57 32.13 11.86
C SER A 120 -6.95 32.05 13.33
N GLY A 121 -6.77 33.14 14.07
CA GLY A 121 -7.09 33.22 15.50
C GLY A 121 -6.17 32.40 16.40
N LYS A 122 -4.98 32.01 15.92
CA LYS A 122 -3.94 31.32 16.70
C LYS A 122 -2.73 32.23 16.90
N GLU A 123 -1.98 32.02 17.98
CA GLU A 123 -0.77 32.80 18.29
C GLU A 123 0.23 31.93 19.08
N GLY A 124 1.53 32.14 18.84
CA GLY A 124 2.62 31.46 19.52
C GLY A 124 2.80 29.99 19.10
N PRO A 125 3.54 29.20 19.90
CA PRO A 125 3.82 27.80 19.61
C PRO A 125 2.55 26.95 19.61
N GLN A 126 2.33 26.23 18.52
CA GLN A 126 1.22 25.29 18.34
C GLN A 126 1.81 23.89 18.12
N ILE A 127 1.16 22.90 18.73
CA ILE A 127 1.45 21.48 18.53
C ILE A 127 0.19 20.88 17.93
N VAL A 128 0.35 20.20 16.81
CA VAL A 128 -0.75 19.50 16.15
C VAL A 128 -0.42 18.02 16.04
N ASP A 129 -1.36 17.20 16.49
CA ASP A 129 -1.29 15.76 16.39
C ASP A 129 -1.97 15.29 15.10
N VAL A 130 -1.34 14.30 14.46
CA VAL A 130 -1.90 13.58 13.32
C VAL A 130 -1.91 12.10 13.68
N ASP A 131 -3.11 11.53 13.71
CA ASP A 131 -3.35 10.14 14.06
C ASP A 131 -3.86 9.38 12.85
N ILE A 132 -3.27 8.21 12.59
CA ILE A 132 -3.73 7.24 11.60
C ILE A 132 -4.34 6.05 12.33
N ILE A 133 -5.62 5.79 12.07
CA ILE A 133 -6.36 4.61 12.52
C ILE A 133 -6.39 3.62 11.35
N ALA A 134 -5.87 2.42 11.57
CA ALA A 134 -5.72 1.40 10.51
C ALA A 134 -5.69 -0.01 11.09
N ASN A 135 -5.59 -1.02 10.21
CA ASN A 135 -5.41 -2.44 10.56
C ASN A 135 -4.00 -2.77 11.11
N THR A 136 -3.50 -1.95 12.03
CA THR A 136 -2.21 -2.09 12.70
C THR A 136 -2.39 -2.51 14.17
N ASP A 137 -1.31 -2.96 14.81
CA ASP A 137 -1.26 -3.15 16.26
C ASP A 137 -0.03 -2.38 16.81
N PRO A 138 -0.23 -1.27 17.54
CA PRO A 138 -1.50 -0.69 17.96
C PRO A 138 -2.35 -0.13 16.80
N ILE A 139 -3.66 -0.02 17.00
CA ILE A 139 -4.62 0.46 15.97
C ILE A 139 -4.40 1.94 15.57
N VAL A 140 -3.81 2.73 16.48
CA VAL A 140 -3.51 4.15 16.27
C VAL A 140 -2.01 4.36 16.15
N SER A 141 -1.59 5.01 15.07
CA SER A 141 -0.21 5.49 14.88
C SER A 141 -0.21 7.02 14.81
N SER A 142 0.55 7.65 15.71
CA SER A 142 0.55 9.11 15.88
C SER A 142 1.88 9.75 15.50
N THR A 143 1.82 10.97 14.94
CA THR A 143 2.98 11.85 14.78
C THR A 143 2.57 13.28 15.13
N LYS A 144 3.56 14.13 15.45
CA LYS A 144 3.33 15.52 15.86
C LYS A 144 4.00 16.49 14.92
N PHE A 145 3.41 17.65 14.77
CA PHE A 145 4.11 18.78 14.16
C PHE A 145 4.00 20.05 14.98
N TYR A 146 5.06 20.83 14.91
CA TYR A 146 5.29 22.06 15.64
C TYR A 146 5.31 23.24 14.68
N ILE A 147 4.54 24.27 14.99
CA ILE A 147 4.43 25.49 14.19
C ILE A 147 4.32 26.70 15.11
N ASP A 148 5.00 27.79 14.79
CA ASP A 148 4.99 29.03 15.57
C ASP A 148 4.18 30.10 14.84
N VAL A 149 3.02 30.48 15.39
CA VAL A 149 2.14 31.46 14.75
C VAL A 149 2.49 32.86 15.22
N VAL A 150 2.95 33.70 14.29
CA VAL A 150 3.33 35.08 14.54
C VAL A 150 2.16 35.98 14.17
N LYS A 151 1.75 36.84 15.11
CA LYS A 151 0.67 37.80 14.91
C LYS A 151 0.93 38.71 13.71
N LYS A 152 -0.11 38.98 12.92
CA LYS A 152 -0.05 39.97 11.85
C LYS A 152 -0.05 41.36 12.49
N ASN A 153 1.07 42.07 12.37
CA ASN A 153 1.21 43.45 12.87
C ASN A 153 0.58 44.47 11.92
#